data_AF-A0A6J4KYJ7-F1
#
_entry.id   AF-A0A6J4KYJ7-F1
#
_cell.length_a   1.000
_cell.length_b   1.000
_cell.length_c   1.000
_cell.angle_alpha   90.00
_cell.angle_beta   90.00
_cell.angle_gamma   90.00
#
_symmetry.space_group_name_H-M   'P 1'
#
loop_
_entity.id
_entity.type
_entity.pdbx_description
1 polymer ?
#
loop_
_entity_poly.entity_id
_entity_poly.type
_entity_poly.pdbx_seq_one_letter_code
_entity_poly.pdbx_strand_id
1 'polypeptide(L)'
;MQGKIIELVENGVDFSVWRSDSSLSKTAVGQVHFIFLGRLIDWKAVDLLLEAFATVVAQTEAVLEIIGDGDIRGELEAQTAPLGINNSVVFSGWLSHEQCSIKLQQANALVLPSLPEGGGAVVLEVMAVGLPVIATNWVVQGII
;
A
#
# COMPACT_ATOMS: atom_id res chain seq x y z
N MET A 1 -0.81 2.06 42.57
CA MET A 1 -0.08 2.31 41.31
C MET A 1 -0.33 3.76 40.93
N GLN A 2 0.72 4.53 40.67
CA GLN A 2 0.60 5.91 40.19
C GLN A 2 0.78 5.86 38.68
N GLY A 3 -0.31 6.06 37.91
CA GLY A 3 -0.27 6.03 36.46
C GLY A 3 0.47 7.26 35.90
N LYS A 4 1.26 7.07 34.84
CA LYS A 4 1.91 8.15 34.11
C LYS A 4 0.98 8.56 32.96
N ILE A 5 0.59 9.84 32.92
CA ILE A 5 -0.11 10.41 31.76
C ILE A 5 0.96 10.69 30.69
N ILE A 6 0.72 10.21 29.47
CA ILE A 6 1.55 10.48 28.31
C ILE A 6 0.63 11.08 27.25
N GLU A 7 1.00 12.25 26.74
CA GLU A 7 0.34 12.85 25.58
C GLU A 7 0.92 12.20 24.32
N LEU A 8 0.05 11.58 23.53
CA LEU A 8 0.38 11.01 22.23
C LEU A 8 -0.23 11.92 21.17
N VAL A 9 0.63 12.60 20.41
CA VAL A 9 0.20 13.42 19.27
C VAL A 9 0.12 12.53 18.04
N GLU A 10 -1.06 12.41 17.47
CA GLU A 10 -1.32 11.64 16.25
C GLU A 10 -0.73 12.32 15.00
N ASN A 11 -0.42 11.51 13.99
CA ASN A 11 0.02 12.03 12.69
C ASN A 11 -1.13 12.74 11.95
N GLY A 12 -0.80 13.77 11.18
CA GLY A 12 -1.73 14.49 10.32
C GLY A 12 -1.54 14.14 8.83
N VAL A 13 -2.50 14.57 8.00
CA VAL A 13 -2.46 14.45 6.54
C VAL A 13 -2.69 15.81 5.90
N ASP A 14 -1.93 16.13 4.85
CA ASP A 14 -2.09 17.37 4.07
C ASP A 14 -3.15 17.19 2.98
N PHE A 15 -4.34 17.73 3.21
CA PHE A 15 -5.46 17.69 2.25
C PHE A 15 -5.24 18.52 0.99
N SER A 16 -4.22 19.38 0.92
CA SER A 16 -3.88 20.08 -0.32
C SER A 16 -3.26 19.13 -1.36
N VAL A 17 -2.60 18.08 -0.89
CA VAL A 17 -1.98 17.02 -1.70
C VAL A 17 -2.88 15.79 -1.79
N TRP A 18 -3.40 15.34 -0.65
CA TRP A 18 -4.19 14.12 -0.52
C TRP A 18 -5.67 14.45 -0.50
N ARG A 19 -6.27 14.52 -1.69
CA ARG A 19 -7.69 14.79 -1.86
C ARG A 19 -8.27 13.95 -2.99
N SER A 20 -9.53 13.57 -2.84
CA SER A 20 -10.29 13.01 -3.96
C SER A 20 -10.57 14.12 -4.99
N ASP A 21 -10.28 13.81 -6.25
CA ASP A 21 -10.64 14.56 -7.43
C ASP A 21 -11.58 13.71 -8.28
N SER A 22 -12.86 14.09 -8.33
CA SER A 22 -13.88 13.34 -9.07
C SER A 22 -13.67 13.34 -10.59
N SER A 23 -12.76 14.16 -11.12
CA SER A 23 -12.38 14.12 -12.53
C SER A 23 -11.47 12.93 -12.88
N LEU A 24 -10.80 12.34 -11.87
CA LEU A 24 -9.98 11.15 -12.05
C LEU A 24 -10.88 9.91 -11.97
N SER A 25 -11.02 9.23 -13.11
CA SER A 25 -11.74 7.96 -13.20
C SER A 25 -10.91 6.83 -12.58
N LYS A 26 -11.59 5.92 -11.89
CA LYS A 26 -11.03 4.59 -11.58
C LYS A 26 -10.64 3.87 -12.87
N THR A 27 -9.67 2.96 -12.77
CA THR A 27 -9.14 2.17 -13.90
C THR A 27 -10.25 1.41 -14.64
N ALA A 28 -9.94 0.97 -15.87
CA ALA A 28 -10.85 0.34 -16.83
C ALA A 28 -11.85 -0.66 -16.23
N VAL A 29 -13.09 -0.63 -16.74
CA VAL A 29 -14.16 -1.55 -16.34
C VAL A 29 -13.74 -3.00 -16.61
N GLY A 30 -13.65 -3.81 -15.56
CA GLY A 30 -13.39 -5.26 -15.65
C GLY A 30 -12.07 -5.74 -15.04
N GLN A 31 -11.13 -4.83 -14.76
CA GLN A 31 -9.84 -5.17 -14.13
C GLN A 31 -9.72 -4.52 -12.74
N VAL A 32 -9.37 -5.30 -11.72
CA VAL A 32 -9.18 -4.81 -10.35
C VAL A 32 -7.75 -4.32 -10.15
N HIS A 33 -7.58 -3.06 -9.76
CA HIS A 33 -6.28 -2.45 -9.52
C HIS A 33 -5.99 -2.32 -8.02
N PHE A 34 -5.05 -3.11 -7.52
CA PHE A 34 -4.50 -3.00 -6.18
C PHE A 34 -3.22 -2.16 -6.19
N ILE A 35 -2.97 -1.43 -5.11
CA ILE A 35 -1.77 -0.60 -4.99
C ILE A 35 -1.10 -0.80 -3.64
N PHE A 36 0.23 -0.82 -3.63
CA PHE A 36 1.07 -0.72 -2.45
C PHE A 36 1.91 0.56 -2.54
N LEU A 37 2.05 1.27 -1.42
CA LEU A 37 2.88 2.46 -1.31
C LEU A 37 3.79 2.36 -0.08
N GLY A 38 5.10 2.36 -0.29
CA GLY A 38 6.07 2.35 0.81
C GLY A 38 7.46 1.88 0.42
N ARG A 39 8.39 1.92 1.39
CA ARG A 39 9.74 1.37 1.21
C ARG A 39 9.70 -0.13 0.97
N LEU A 40 10.58 -0.64 0.12
CA LEU A 40 10.73 -2.07 -0.15
C LEU A 40 11.80 -2.65 0.78
N ILE A 41 11.37 -3.07 1.96
CA ILE A 41 12.18 -3.62 3.06
C ILE A 41 11.39 -4.75 3.76
N ASP A 42 12.07 -5.68 4.42
CA ASP A 42 11.49 -6.95 4.91
C ASP A 42 10.20 -6.80 5.71
N TRP A 43 10.18 -5.85 6.66
CA TRP A 43 9.04 -5.67 7.56
C TRP A 43 7.84 -4.98 6.91
N LYS A 44 7.97 -4.55 5.65
CA LYS A 44 6.84 -4.16 4.82
C LYS A 44 6.16 -5.34 4.14
N ALA A 45 6.74 -6.53 4.21
CA ALA A 45 6.16 -7.83 3.84
C ALA A 45 5.50 -7.85 2.45
N VAL A 46 6.16 -7.21 1.48
CA VAL A 46 5.68 -7.16 0.09
C VAL A 46 5.79 -8.53 -0.58
N ASP A 47 6.73 -9.36 -0.14
CA ASP A 47 6.88 -10.77 -0.51
C ASP A 47 5.60 -11.58 -0.22
N LEU A 48 5.02 -11.42 0.97
CA LEU A 48 3.75 -12.06 1.34
C LEU A 48 2.58 -11.54 0.50
N LEU A 49 2.60 -10.26 0.15
CA LEU A 49 1.61 -9.67 -0.75
C LEU A 49 1.71 -10.27 -2.16
N LEU A 50 2.91 -10.50 -2.69
CA LEU A 50 3.09 -11.16 -3.99
C LEU A 50 2.54 -12.58 -3.98
N GLU A 51 2.82 -13.36 -2.93
CA GLU A 51 2.26 -14.71 -2.77
C GLU A 51 0.73 -14.71 -2.70
N ALA A 52 0.15 -13.82 -1.89
CA ALA A 52 -1.29 -13.67 -1.79
C ALA A 52 -1.91 -13.22 -3.13
N PHE A 53 -1.26 -12.28 -3.82
CA PHE A 53 -1.73 -11.76 -5.10
C PHE A 53 -1.75 -12.83 -6.21
N ALA A 54 -0.83 -13.79 -6.18
CA ALA A 54 -0.86 -14.95 -7.09
C ALA A 54 -2.17 -15.75 -6.98
N THR A 55 -2.78 -15.82 -5.79
CA THR A 55 -4.08 -16.49 -5.62
C THR A 55 -5.25 -15.67 -6.14
N VAL A 56 -5.11 -14.34 -6.18
CA VAL A 56 -6.13 -13.40 -6.67
C VAL A 56 -6.20 -13.44 -8.19
N VAL A 57 -5.04 -13.33 -8.87
CA VAL A 57 -5.00 -13.33 -10.34
C VAL A 57 -5.46 -14.64 -10.96
N ALA A 58 -5.44 -15.74 -10.19
CA ALA A 58 -6.01 -17.03 -10.61
C ALA A 58 -7.55 -17.03 -10.69
N GLN A 59 -8.21 -16.05 -10.06
CA GLN A 59 -9.67 -16.00 -9.92
C GLN A 59 -10.29 -14.75 -10.58
N THR A 60 -9.52 -13.69 -10.75
CA THR A 60 -10.00 -12.42 -11.30
C THR A 60 -8.89 -11.70 -12.07
N GLU A 61 -9.27 -10.91 -13.07
CA GLU A 61 -8.32 -10.05 -13.76
C GLU A 61 -7.91 -8.89 -12.84
N ALA A 62 -6.66 -8.92 -12.37
CA ALA A 62 -6.15 -7.93 -11.46
C ALA A 62 -4.71 -7.50 -11.79
N VAL A 63 -4.39 -6.27 -11.40
CA VAL A 63 -3.04 -5.69 -11.44
C VAL A 63 -2.68 -5.19 -10.06
N LEU A 64 -1.42 -5.40 -9.68
CA LEU A 64 -0.80 -4.86 -8.47
C LEU A 64 0.26 -3.84 -8.86
N GLU A 65 0.05 -2.57 -8.52
CA GLU A 65 1.06 -1.52 -8.65
C GLU A 65 1.82 -1.35 -7.32
N ILE A 66 3.15 -1.44 -7.37
CA ILE A 66 4.06 -1.27 -6.24
C ILE A 66 4.81 0.05 -6.45
N ILE A 67 4.50 1.04 -5.62
CA ILE A 67 5.16 2.35 -5.61
C ILE A 67 6.10 2.42 -4.42
N GLY A 68 7.37 2.70 -4.71
CA GLY A 68 8.44 2.79 -3.74
C GLY A 68 9.72 2.13 -4.22
N ASP A 69 10.74 2.18 -3.36
CA ASP A 69 12.03 1.57 -3.59
C ASP A 69 12.63 1.08 -2.27
N GLY A 70 13.71 0.31 -2.36
CA GLY A 70 14.43 -0.18 -1.18
C GLY A 70 15.29 -1.41 -1.48
N ASP A 71 16.00 -1.85 -0.45
CA ASP A 71 17.08 -2.82 -0.56
C ASP A 71 16.64 -4.17 -1.15
N ILE A 72 15.40 -4.59 -0.91
CA ILE A 72 14.88 -5.89 -1.39
C ILE A 72 14.11 -5.81 -2.70
N ARG A 73 14.11 -4.65 -3.39
CA ARG A 73 13.37 -4.48 -4.65
C ARG A 73 13.69 -5.56 -5.68
N GLY A 74 14.98 -5.85 -5.88
CA GLY A 74 15.41 -6.86 -6.86
C GLY A 74 14.93 -8.27 -6.53
N GLU A 75 14.85 -8.61 -5.24
CA GLU A 75 14.33 -9.90 -4.77
C GLU A 75 12.82 -10.01 -5.01
N LEU A 76 12.07 -8.94 -4.75
CA LEU A 76 10.63 -8.86 -5.00
C LEU A 76 10.30 -8.96 -6.50
N GLU A 77 11.05 -8.24 -7.35
CA GLU A 77 10.90 -8.34 -8.81
C GLU A 77 11.17 -9.79 -9.28
N ALA A 78 12.24 -10.41 -8.78
CA ALA A 78 12.58 -11.80 -9.11
C ALA A 78 11.54 -12.83 -8.62
N GLN A 79 10.84 -12.56 -7.52
CA GLN A 79 9.80 -13.44 -6.97
C GLN A 79 8.56 -13.52 -7.87
N THR A 80 8.29 -12.49 -8.69
CA THR A 80 7.11 -12.50 -9.58
C THR A 80 7.15 -13.59 -10.65
N ALA A 81 8.36 -14.03 -11.04
CA ALA A 81 8.57 -15.05 -12.07
C ALA A 81 8.09 -16.44 -11.66
N PRO A 82 8.60 -17.05 -10.58
CA PRO A 82 8.13 -18.36 -10.12
C PRO A 82 6.66 -18.36 -9.69
N LEU A 83 6.10 -17.21 -9.29
CA LEU A 83 4.69 -17.05 -8.97
C LEU A 83 3.78 -16.93 -10.21
N GLY A 84 4.36 -16.72 -11.40
CA GLY A 84 3.59 -16.57 -12.65
C GLY A 84 2.85 -15.23 -12.78
N ILE A 85 3.26 -14.19 -12.04
CA ILE A 85 2.54 -12.91 -11.93
C ILE A 85 3.27 -11.72 -12.55
N ASN A 86 4.40 -11.92 -13.26
CA ASN A 86 5.20 -10.81 -13.83
C ASN A 86 4.38 -9.82 -14.67
N ASN A 87 3.37 -10.31 -15.39
CA ASN A 87 2.53 -9.48 -16.27
C ASN A 87 1.41 -8.74 -15.52
N SER A 88 1.22 -9.05 -14.25
CA SER A 88 0.16 -8.50 -13.39
C SER A 88 0.73 -7.64 -12.25
N VAL A 89 2.06 -7.49 -12.16
CA VAL A 89 2.72 -6.67 -11.13
C VAL A 89 3.55 -5.59 -11.82
N VAL A 90 3.39 -4.34 -11.38
CA VAL A 90 4.11 -3.18 -11.90
C VAL A 90 4.91 -2.54 -10.78
N PHE A 91 6.23 -2.45 -10.95
CA PHE A 91 7.12 -1.73 -10.03
C PHE A 91 7.38 -0.32 -10.57
N SER A 92 6.67 0.67 -10.02
CA SER A 92 6.73 2.07 -10.49
C SER A 92 7.92 2.85 -9.94
N GLY A 93 8.66 2.28 -8.99
CA GLY A 93 9.76 2.96 -8.31
C GLY A 93 9.28 4.10 -7.42
N TRP A 94 10.19 5.02 -7.09
CA TRP A 94 9.87 6.19 -6.29
C TRP A 94 9.11 7.25 -7.09
N LEU A 95 7.98 7.74 -6.55
CA LEU A 95 7.15 8.80 -7.13
C LEU A 95 6.98 9.97 -6.15
N SER A 96 6.66 11.16 -6.67
CA SER A 96 6.30 12.32 -5.83
C SER A 96 4.95 12.09 -5.13
N HIS A 97 4.67 12.81 -4.05
CA HIS A 97 3.37 12.68 -3.35
C HIS A 97 2.18 13.02 -4.26
N GLU A 98 2.32 14.00 -5.15
CA GLU A 98 1.28 14.35 -6.14
C GLU A 98 1.04 13.20 -7.11
N GLN A 99 2.11 12.55 -7.59
CA GLN A 99 2.00 11.37 -8.45
C GLN A 99 1.36 10.20 -7.71
N CYS A 100 1.74 9.95 -6.46
CA CYS A 100 1.11 8.94 -5.61
C CYS A 100 -0.38 9.22 -5.43
N SER A 101 -0.76 10.46 -5.10
CA SER A 101 -2.15 10.88 -4.94
C SER A 101 -2.99 10.61 -6.20
N ILE A 102 -2.44 10.88 -7.40
CA ILE A 102 -3.09 10.55 -8.67
C ILE A 102 -3.26 9.04 -8.85
N LYS A 103 -2.21 8.25 -8.56
CA LYS A 103 -2.23 6.79 -8.68
C LYS A 103 -3.22 6.12 -7.73
N LEU A 104 -3.27 6.56 -6.48
CA LEU A 104 -4.23 6.05 -5.49
C LEU A 104 -5.69 6.25 -5.94
N GLN A 105 -5.98 7.37 -6.60
CA GLN A 105 -7.34 7.65 -7.10
C GLN A 105 -7.76 6.77 -8.28
N GLN A 106 -6.78 6.22 -9.01
CA GLN A 106 -7.03 5.28 -10.12
C GLN A 106 -7.21 3.84 -9.61
N ALA A 107 -6.69 3.52 -8.42
CA ALA A 107 -6.76 2.20 -7.82
C ALA A 107 -8.14 1.88 -7.24
N ASN A 108 -8.36 0.59 -6.93
CA ASN A 108 -9.54 0.07 -6.27
C ASN A 108 -9.35 -0.12 -4.76
N ALA A 109 -8.15 -0.50 -4.31
CA ALA A 109 -7.80 -0.61 -2.91
C ALA A 109 -6.27 -0.51 -2.69
N LEU A 110 -5.86 0.08 -1.56
CA LEU A 110 -4.51 -0.07 -1.04
C LEU A 110 -4.38 -1.40 -0.31
N VAL A 111 -3.28 -2.11 -0.50
CA VAL A 111 -2.90 -3.26 0.33
C VAL A 111 -1.63 -2.93 1.12
N LEU A 112 -1.74 -2.99 2.45
CA LEU A 112 -0.65 -2.69 3.38
C LEU A 112 -0.36 -3.92 4.25
N PRO A 113 0.53 -4.82 3.83
CA PRO A 113 0.84 -6.07 4.55
C PRO A 113 1.88 -5.87 5.67
N SER A 114 2.19 -4.61 6.03
CA SER A 114 3.28 -4.28 6.95
C SER A 114 3.14 -4.97 8.30
N LEU A 115 4.28 -5.38 8.88
CA LEU A 115 4.31 -6.07 10.18
C LEU A 115 4.25 -5.04 11.33
N PRO A 116 5.34 -4.55 11.97
CA PRO A 116 5.21 -3.43 12.89
C PRO A 116 4.97 -2.14 12.10
N GLU A 117 3.81 -1.53 12.31
CA GLU A 117 3.48 -0.21 11.79
C GLU A 117 3.43 0.77 12.98
N GLY A 118 4.18 1.88 12.88
CA GLY A 118 4.40 2.83 13.99
C GLY A 118 3.70 4.18 13.87
N GLY A 119 2.79 4.39 12.91
CA GLY A 119 2.10 5.67 12.76
C GLY A 119 1.19 5.83 11.53
N GLY A 120 1.18 4.90 10.59
CA GLY A 120 0.15 4.71 9.59
C GLY A 120 -0.03 5.86 8.62
N ALA A 121 1.00 6.69 8.40
CA ALA A 121 0.86 7.91 7.60
C ALA A 121 0.25 7.62 6.22
N VAL A 122 0.70 6.55 5.56
CA VAL A 122 0.15 6.12 4.26
C VAL A 122 -1.34 5.75 4.34
N VAL A 123 -1.80 5.21 5.47
CA VAL A 123 -3.22 4.89 5.68
C VAL A 123 -4.04 6.18 5.76
N LEU A 124 -3.54 7.20 6.47
CA LEU A 124 -4.19 8.51 6.55
C LEU A 124 -4.27 9.19 5.18
N GLU A 125 -3.18 9.16 4.40
CA GLU A 125 -3.09 9.67 3.03
C GLU A 125 -4.10 8.99 2.10
N VAL A 126 -4.20 7.66 2.19
CA VAL A 126 -5.08 6.83 1.37
C VAL A 126 -6.56 7.03 1.76
N MET A 127 -6.85 7.16 3.05
CA MET A 127 -8.20 7.49 3.53
C MET A 127 -8.62 8.90 3.10
N ALA A 128 -7.70 9.87 3.05
CA ALA A 128 -7.98 11.23 2.59
C ALA A 128 -8.37 11.30 1.10
N VAL A 129 -7.88 10.37 0.27
CA VAL A 129 -8.30 10.23 -1.13
C VAL A 129 -9.55 9.34 -1.31
N GLY A 130 -10.09 8.77 -0.22
CA GLY A 130 -11.32 7.96 -0.23
C GLY A 130 -11.14 6.54 -0.75
N LEU A 131 -9.92 6.00 -0.72
CA LEU A 131 -9.61 4.65 -1.19
C LEU A 131 -9.72 3.63 -0.03
N PRO A 132 -10.38 2.48 -0.23
CA PRO A 132 -10.38 1.39 0.76
C PRO A 132 -8.96 0.88 1.05
N VAL A 133 -8.73 0.49 2.31
CA VAL A 133 -7.44 -0.07 2.78
C VAL A 133 -7.64 -1.50 3.27
N ILE A 134 -6.83 -2.41 2.74
CA ILE A 134 -6.67 -3.79 3.22
C ILE A 134 -5.34 -3.83 3.97
N ALA A 135 -5.38 -4.01 5.29
CA ALA A 135 -4.18 -4.06 6.12
C ALA A 135 -4.10 -5.34 6.94
N THR A 136 -2.88 -5.78 7.24
CA THR A 136 -2.61 -6.84 8.21
C THR A 136 -3.04 -6.41 9.62
N ASN A 137 -3.66 -7.33 10.35
CA ASN A 137 -3.99 -7.12 11.76
C ASN A 137 -2.77 -7.43 12.65
N TRP A 138 -1.69 -6.67 12.46
CA TRP A 138 -0.47 -6.81 13.26
C TRP A 138 -0.13 -5.46 13.89
N VAL A 139 -0.31 -5.38 15.20
CA VAL A 139 0.08 -4.22 16.01
C VAL A 139 1.33 -4.59 16.80
N VAL A 140 2.27 -3.64 16.96
CA VAL A 140 3.41 -3.81 17.86
C VAL A 140 2.88 -4.14 19.26
N GLN A 141 3.16 -5.36 19.75
CA GLN A 141 2.78 -5.75 21.11
C GLN A 141 3.56 -4.89 22.12
N GLY A 142 2.84 -4.18 23.00
CA GLY A 142 3.42 -3.47 24.15
C GLY A 142 3.32 -1.94 24.18
N ILE A 143 2.54 -1.31 23.30
CA ILE A 143 2.28 0.17 23.33
C ILE A 143 0.81 0.49 23.70
N ILE A 144 0.15 -0.37 24.47
CA ILE A 144 -1.10 -0.06 25.19
C ILE A 144 -1.11 -0.79 26.53
#